data_AF-A0A0F9LPU5-F1
#
_entry.id   AF-A0A0F9LPU5-F1
#
_cell.length_a   1.000
_cell.length_b   1.000
_cell.length_c   1.000
_cell.angle_alpha   90.00
_cell.angle_beta   90.00
_cell.angle_gamma   90.00
#
_symmetry.space_group_name_H-M   'P 1'
#
loop_
_entity.id
_entity.type
_entity.pdbx_description
1 polymer ?
#
loop_
_entity_poly.entity_id
_entity_poly.type
_entity_poly.pdbx_seq_one_letter_code
_entity_poly.pdbx_strand_id
1 'polypeptide(L)' 'MEKEYKWIKIKEIGKSKSGKTLIFVVVNKDYEDVPLGYIKWKPSLRKYGYFPEPKTDYEEDCMGDISNFLIELKTRDF' A
#
# COMPACT_ATOMS: atom_id res chain seq x y z
N MET A 1 3.42 4.40 10.03
CA MET A 1 4.57 3.78 9.35
C MET A 1 4.74 4.43 7.99
N GLU A 2 5.97 4.66 7.55
CA GLU A 2 6.28 5.26 6.24
C GLU A 2 7.46 4.50 5.61
N LYS A 3 7.38 4.24 4.30
CA LYS A 3 8.45 3.57 3.55
C LYS A 3 8.56 4.18 2.16
N GLU A 4 9.77 4.54 1.79
CA GLU A 4 10.09 5.18 0.52
C GLU A 4 10.87 4.20 -0.37
N TYR A 5 10.53 4.20 -1.65
CA TYR A 5 11.16 3.40 -2.70
C TYR A 5 11.62 4.30 -3.84
N LYS A 6 12.20 3.68 -4.87
CA LYS A 6 12.77 4.38 -6.02
C LYS A 6 11.77 5.29 -6.74
N TRP A 7 10.49 4.92 -6.82
CA TRP A 7 9.46 5.66 -7.56
C TRP A 7 8.22 6.01 -6.73
N ILE A 8 7.94 5.21 -5.70
CA ILE A 8 6.73 5.32 -4.90
C ILE A 8 7.06 5.48 -3.43
N LYS A 9 6.09 6.00 -2.70
CA LYS A 9 6.12 6.09 -1.25
C LYS A 9 4.84 5.52 -0.66
N ILE A 10 4.99 4.73 0.39
CA ILE A 10 3.89 4.06 1.08
C ILE A 10 3.76 4.66 2.47
N LYS A 11 2.61 5.28 2.75
CA LYS A 11 2.33 5.98 4.02
C LYS A 11 1.12 5.38 4.71
N GLU A 12 1.21 5.15 6.01
CA GLU A 12 0.04 4.83 6.83
C GLU A 12 -0.86 6.07 6.95
N ILE A 13 -2.13 5.92 6.61
CA ILE A 13 -3.12 7.01 6.65
C ILE A 13 -4.20 6.80 7.71
N GLY A 14 -4.11 5.71 8.46
CA GLY A 14 -5.01 5.43 9.57
C GLY A 14 -5.41 3.96 9.64
N LYS A 15 -6.59 3.72 10.21
CA LYS A 15 -7.13 2.39 10.47
C LYS A 15 -8.45 2.17 9.73
N SER A 16 -8.78 0.91 9.48
CA SER A 16 -10.11 0.49 9.02
C SER A 16 -11.22 1.01 9.94
N LYS A 17 -12.47 1.01 9.46
CA LYS A 17 -13.65 1.38 10.27
C LYS A 17 -13.73 0.64 11.61
N SER A 18 -13.26 -0.61 11.64
CA SER A 18 -13.23 -1.42 12.87
C SER A 18 -12.08 -1.09 13.83
N GLY A 19 -11.12 -0.27 13.39
CA GLY A 19 -9.89 0.03 14.12
C GLY A 19 -8.87 -1.11 14.15
N LYS A 20 -9.15 -2.28 13.57
CA LYS A 20 -8.31 -3.48 13.71
C LYS A 20 -7.12 -3.51 12.75
N THR A 21 -7.33 -3.10 11.50
CA THR A 21 -6.29 -3.17 10.47
C THR A 21 -5.86 -1.78 10.03
N LEU A 22 -4.59 -1.60 9.73
CA LEU A 22 -4.05 -0.37 9.15
C LEU A 22 -4.51 -0.16 7.70
N ILE A 23 -4.46 1.09 7.23
CA ILE A 23 -4.65 1.48 5.85
C ILE A 23 -3.42 2.28 5.42
N PHE A 24 -2.88 1.94 4.26
CA PHE A 24 -1.77 2.68 3.66
C PHE A 24 -2.19 3.27 2.32
N VAL A 25 -1.65 4.43 2.00
CA VAL A 25 -1.71 5.03 0.67
C VAL A 25 -0.37 4.81 -0.03
N VAL A 26 -0.43 4.54 -1.32
CA VAL A 26 0.73 4.54 -2.21
C VAL A 26 0.65 5.82 -3.03
N VAL A 27 1.69 6.64 -2.98
CA VAL A 27 1.80 7.91 -3.70
C VAL A 27 3.05 7.90 -4.56
N ASN A 28 3.07 8.74 -5.59
CA ASN A 28 4.30 9.03 -6.30
C ASN A 28 5.25 9.75 -5.33
N LYS A 29 6.54 9.36 -5.31
CA LYS A 29 7.49 9.96 -4.37
C LYS A 29 7.74 11.46 -4.63
N ASP A 30 7.66 11.88 -5.90
CA ASP A 30 7.93 13.25 -6.34
C ASP A 30 6.64 14.10 -6.31
N TYR A 31 5.47 13.43 -6.36
CA TYR A 31 4.14 14.05 -6.35
C TYR A 31 3.25 13.36 -5.30
N GLU A 32 3.49 13.67 -4.03
CA GLU A 32 2.83 13.00 -2.90
C GLU A 32 1.32 13.31 -2.80
N ASP A 33 0.83 14.33 -3.51
CA ASP A 33 -0.57 14.78 -3.47
C ASP A 33 -1.52 13.87 -4.27
N VAL A 34 -0.96 13.02 -5.14
CA VAL A 34 -1.74 12.15 -6.02
C VAL A 34 -1.63 10.69 -5.54
N PRO A 35 -2.71 10.12 -4.97
CA PRO A 35 -2.72 8.71 -4.62
C PRO A 35 -2.69 7.85 -5.88
N LEU A 36 -1.72 6.96 -5.95
CA LEU A 36 -1.63 5.90 -6.95
C LEU A 36 -2.51 4.71 -6.55
N GLY A 37 -2.79 4.54 -5.26
CA GLY A 37 -3.67 3.50 -4.78
C GLY A 37 -3.58 3.31 -3.27
N TYR A 38 -4.24 2.27 -2.78
CA TYR A 38 -4.33 1.99 -1.35
C TYR A 38 -3.98 0.54 -1.04
N ILE A 39 -3.26 0.33 0.05
CA ILE A 39 -3.06 -0.99 0.64
C ILE A 39 -3.95 -1.10 1.86
N LYS A 40 -4.86 -2.08 1.86
CA LYS A 40 -5.81 -2.30 2.96
C LYS A 40 -6.14 -3.78 3.10
N TRP A 41 -6.58 -4.15 4.29
CA TRP A 41 -7.04 -5.50 4.56
C TRP A 41 -8.27 -5.83 3.70
N LYS A 42 -8.24 -6.99 3.02
CA LYS A 42 -9.36 -7.55 2.27
C LYS A 42 -9.93 -8.73 3.07
N PRO A 43 -11.09 -8.56 3.76
CA PRO A 43 -11.62 -9.59 4.65
C PRO A 43 -11.87 -10.94 3.98
N SER A 44 -12.32 -10.95 2.72
CA SER A 44 -12.58 -12.17 1.96
C SER A 44 -11.32 -13.00 1.67
N LEU A 45 -10.16 -12.36 1.59
CA LEU A 45 -8.87 -13.03 1.36
C LEU A 45 -8.08 -13.22 2.65
N ARG A 46 -8.51 -12.58 3.75
CA ARG A 46 -7.79 -12.48 5.03
C ARG A 46 -6.33 -12.06 4.84
N LYS A 47 -6.10 -11.07 3.98
CA LYS A 47 -4.78 -10.55 3.63
C LYS A 47 -4.87 -9.06 3.32
N TYR A 48 -3.74 -8.37 3.46
CA TYR A 48 -3.54 -7.07 2.82
C TYR A 48 -3.50 -7.25 1.30
N GLY A 49 -4.13 -6.31 0.58
CA GLY A 49 -4.09 -6.26 -0.87
C GLY A 49 -3.91 -4.83 -1.35
N TYR A 50 -3.34 -4.70 -2.54
CA TYR A 50 -3.22 -3.42 -3.23
C TYR A 50 -4.46 -3.14 -4.08
N PHE A 51 -4.96 -1.91 -4.01
CA PHE A 51 -6.12 -1.42 -4.73
C PHE A 51 -5.70 -0.15 -5.50
N PRO A 52 -5.37 -0.27 -6.79
CA PRO A 52 -4.91 0.87 -7.58
C PRO A 52 -6.03 1.88 -7.80
N GLU A 53 -5.68 3.16 -7.90
CA GLU A 53 -6.59 4.19 -8.41
C GLU A 53 -6.81 3.98 -9.92
N PRO A 54 -7.99 4.34 -10.46
CA PRO A 54 -8.26 4.23 -11.89
C PRO A 54 -7.23 5.00 -12.72
N LYS A 55 -6.83 4.44 -13.87
CA LYS A 55 -5.85 5.04 -14.80
C LYS A 55 -4.46 5.25 -14.20
N THR A 56 -4.09 4.41 -13.23
CA THR A 56 -2.71 4.35 -12.74
C THR A 56 -1.96 3.25 -13.47
N ASP A 57 -0.84 3.62 -14.09
CA ASP A 57 0.09 2.69 -14.70
C ASP A 57 1.23 2.38 -13.73
N TYR A 58 1.68 1.14 -13.73
CA TYR A 58 2.82 0.69 -12.93
C TYR A 58 3.85 0.05 -13.84
N GLU A 59 5.10 0.43 -13.62
CA GLU A 59 6.24 -0.32 -14.15
C GLU A 59 6.64 -1.44 -13.17
N GLU A 60 7.56 -2.29 -13.61
CA GLU A 60 7.91 -3.54 -12.92
C GLU A 60 8.46 -3.33 -11.50
N ASP A 61 9.36 -2.35 -11.29
CA ASP A 61 9.97 -2.08 -9.98
C ASP A 61 8.87 -1.68 -8.97
N CYS A 62 7.94 -0.79 -9.35
CA CYS A 62 6.80 -0.38 -8.51
C CYS A 62 5.97 -1.56 -8.03
N MET A 63 5.66 -2.50 -8.92
CA MET A 63 4.89 -3.69 -8.56
C MET A 63 5.67 -4.61 -7.62
N GLY A 64 6.99 -4.74 -7.84
CA GLY A 64 7.91 -5.44 -6.95
C GLY A 64 7.93 -4.84 -5.54
N ASP A 65 8.08 -3.52 -5.44
CA ASP A 65 8.12 -2.78 -4.18
C ASP A 65 6.82 -2.92 -3.36
N ILE A 66 5.67 -2.83 -4.03
CA ILE A 66 4.36 -3.04 -3.41
C ILE A 66 4.23 -4.50 -2.93
N SER A 67 4.64 -5.47 -3.75
CA SER A 67 4.60 -6.89 -3.40
C SER A 67 5.46 -7.19 -2.17
N ASN A 68 6.68 -6.64 -2.12
CA ASN A 68 7.58 -6.77 -0.98
C ASN A 68 6.97 -6.17 0.28
N PHE A 69 6.33 -5.01 0.19
CA PHE A 69 5.64 -4.41 1.32
C PHE A 69 4.48 -5.28 1.84
N LEU A 70 3.70 -5.88 0.95
CA LEU A 70 2.62 -6.80 1.33
C LEU A 70 3.16 -8.05 2.05
N ILE A 71 4.31 -8.57 1.64
CA ILE A 71 4.98 -9.69 2.31
C ILE A 71 5.43 -9.29 3.72
N GLU A 72 6.04 -8.11 3.89
CA GLU A 72 6.46 -7.60 5.19
C GLU A 72 5.29 -7.44 6.16
N LEU A 73 4.16 -6.89 5.69
CA LEU A 73 2.94 -6.78 6.51
C LEU A 73 2.48 -8.15 7.01
N LYS A 74 2.48 -9.17 6.14
CA LYS A 74 2.12 -10.53 6.53
C LYS A 74 3.03 -11.09 7.62
N THR A 75 4.33 -10.78 7.59
CA THR A 75 5.28 -11.29 8.59
C THR A 75 5.21 -10.59 9.94
N ARG A 76 4.57 -9.42 10.04
CA ARG A 76 4.42 -8.65 11.28
C ARG A 76 3.11 -8.90 12.02
N ASP A 77 2.12 -9.47 11.35
CA ASP A 77 0.80 -9.81 11.93
C ASP A 77 0.80 -11.16 12.70
N PHE A 78 1.97 -11.75 13.00
CA PHE A 78 2.14 -12.98 13.78
C PHE A 78 3.25 -12.88 14.82
#